data_AF-A0A7Y3K5Z8-F1
#
_entry.id   AF-A0A7Y3K5Z8-F1
#
_cell.length_a   1.000
_cell.length_b   1.000
_cell.length_c   1.000
_cell.angle_alpha   90.00
_cell.angle_beta   90.00
_cell.angle_gamma   90.00
#
_symmetry.space_group_name_H-M   'P 1'
#
loop_
_entity.id
_entity.type
_entity.pdbx_description
1 polymer ?
#
loop_
_entity_poly.entity_id
_entity_poly.type
_entity_poly.pdbx_seq_one_letter_code
_entity_poly.pdbx_strand_id
1 'polypeptide(L)'
;MMSGDPKLAYFRYFFSRKLMFIKESNAVALFPGGFGTHDEAFEALTLVQTGRADPMPIVMIDHPGGTYWRRWEAFVHEALLAEAMISPDDTSLYLITDDVNAAVSHITTFYRNYVSMRFVDRQLVLRIRQAPAADELDRLNADFQDILAADIIRIGSAAESEPRDAPMPELPRLVLHFNRNSAARLRQLIDRLNALDSLPQPSNLPVPIAPAPPHYAPTP
;
A
#
# COMPACT_ATOMS: atom_id res chain seq x y z
N MET A 1 -33.53 4.49 -7.15
CA MET A 1 -32.27 4.93 -7.79
C MET A 1 -31.97 6.33 -7.29
N MET A 2 -30.87 6.51 -6.55
CA MET A 2 -30.48 7.81 -5.99
C MET A 2 -29.80 8.63 -7.10
N SER A 3 -30.57 9.46 -7.80
CA SER A 3 -30.04 10.43 -8.76
C SER A 3 -29.76 11.74 -8.01
N GLY A 4 -28.50 12.18 -7.93
CA GLY A 4 -28.12 13.47 -7.35
C GLY A 4 -26.97 13.50 -6.34
N ASP A 5 -26.32 12.36 -6.04
CA ASP A 5 -25.15 12.37 -5.14
C ASP A 5 -23.93 12.96 -5.89
N PRO A 6 -23.30 14.05 -5.40
CA PRO A 6 -22.08 14.61 -6.01
C PRO A 6 -20.88 13.62 -6.00
N LYS A 7 -20.97 12.51 -5.26
CA LYS A 7 -19.97 11.42 -5.25
C LYS A 7 -20.22 10.35 -6.32
N LEU A 8 -21.31 10.43 -7.09
CA LEU A 8 -21.58 9.50 -8.19
C LEU A 8 -20.74 9.85 -9.44
N ALA A 9 -19.74 9.02 -9.72
CA ALA A 9 -18.97 9.09 -10.96
C ALA A 9 -19.54 8.11 -12.00
N TYR A 10 -19.96 8.65 -13.16
CA TYR A 10 -20.44 7.85 -14.28
C TYR A 10 -19.29 7.54 -15.25
N PHE A 11 -18.99 6.26 -15.44
CA PHE A 11 -17.99 5.80 -16.39
C PHE A 11 -18.66 5.17 -17.61
N ARG A 12 -18.33 5.68 -18.81
CA ARG A 12 -18.85 5.17 -20.08
C ARG A 12 -18.26 3.80 -20.45
N TYR A 13 -17.07 3.48 -19.95
CA TYR A 13 -16.37 2.23 -20.24
C TYR A 13 -15.92 1.53 -18.95
N PHE A 14 -16.03 0.20 -18.93
CA PHE A 14 -15.63 -0.63 -17.79
C PHE A 14 -14.13 -0.47 -17.43
N PHE A 15 -13.25 -0.39 -18.45
CA PHE A 15 -11.82 -0.17 -18.27
C PHE A 15 -11.47 1.16 -17.58
N SER A 16 -12.18 2.25 -17.92
CA SER A 16 -11.92 3.56 -17.31
C SER A 16 -12.28 3.57 -15.82
N ARG A 17 -13.31 2.82 -15.42
CA ARG A 17 -13.69 2.67 -14.02
C ARG A 17 -12.62 1.93 -13.22
N LYS A 18 -12.11 0.83 -13.78
CA LYS A 18 -11.03 0.03 -13.18
C LYS A 18 -9.75 0.84 -12.96
N LEU A 19 -9.32 1.55 -14.00
CA LEU A 19 -8.11 2.38 -13.93
C LEU A 19 -8.25 3.50 -12.89
N MET A 20 -9.42 4.13 -12.78
CA MET A 20 -9.67 5.14 -11.76
C MET A 20 -9.74 4.56 -10.34
N PHE A 21 -10.29 3.36 -10.15
CA PHE A 21 -10.32 2.75 -8.83
C PHE A 21 -8.92 2.57 -8.25
N ILE A 22 -7.97 2.07 -9.03
CA ILE A 22 -6.62 1.87 -8.52
C ILE A 22 -5.86 3.20 -8.44
N LYS A 23 -5.98 4.06 -9.44
CA LYS A 23 -5.27 5.34 -9.48
C LYS A 23 -5.68 6.29 -8.35
N GLU A 24 -6.96 6.30 -7.99
CA GLU A 24 -7.53 7.23 -7.00
C GLU A 24 -7.70 6.59 -5.61
N SER A 25 -7.17 5.36 -5.41
CA SER A 25 -7.20 4.68 -4.11
C SER A 25 -5.86 4.71 -3.40
N ASN A 26 -5.90 4.93 -2.09
CA ASN A 26 -4.75 4.74 -1.19
C ASN A 26 -4.72 3.36 -0.53
N ALA A 27 -5.76 2.54 -0.70
CA ALA A 27 -5.83 1.19 -0.17
C ALA A 27 -6.89 0.39 -0.93
N VAL A 28 -6.74 -0.92 -0.97
CA VAL A 28 -7.75 -1.84 -1.52
C VAL A 28 -8.18 -2.81 -0.43
N ALA A 29 -9.49 -2.90 -0.19
CA ALA A 29 -10.07 -3.89 0.72
C ALA A 29 -10.99 -4.84 -0.05
N LEU A 30 -10.67 -6.13 -0.01
CA LEU A 30 -11.34 -7.19 -0.76
C LEU A 30 -12.08 -8.11 0.21
N PHE A 31 -13.36 -8.33 -0.04
CA PHE A 31 -14.19 -9.28 0.69
C PHE A 31 -14.50 -10.50 -0.19
N PRO A 32 -14.84 -11.68 0.37
CA PRO A 32 -15.16 -12.87 -0.40
C PRO A 32 -16.20 -12.59 -1.51
N GLY A 33 -15.91 -13.04 -2.73
CA GLY A 33 -16.76 -12.75 -3.88
C GLY A 33 -16.59 -13.70 -5.06
N GLY A 34 -17.08 -13.29 -6.22
CA GLY A 34 -17.01 -14.07 -7.46
C GLY A 34 -15.86 -13.64 -8.37
N PHE A 35 -16.04 -13.83 -9.68
CA PHE A 35 -15.04 -13.41 -10.68
C PHE A 35 -14.77 -11.91 -10.67
N GLY A 36 -15.75 -11.06 -10.38
CA GLY A 36 -15.54 -9.61 -10.33
C GLY A 36 -14.54 -9.20 -9.23
N THR A 37 -14.67 -9.79 -8.04
CA THR A 37 -13.73 -9.56 -6.93
C THR A 37 -12.33 -10.06 -7.28
N HIS A 38 -12.21 -11.23 -7.90
CA HIS A 38 -10.91 -11.75 -8.32
C HIS A 38 -10.26 -10.90 -9.42
N ASP A 39 -11.06 -10.41 -10.36
CA ASP A 39 -10.61 -9.51 -11.42
C ASP A 39 -10.01 -8.22 -10.82
N GLU A 40 -10.69 -7.59 -9.87
CA GLU A 40 -10.17 -6.42 -9.13
C GLU A 40 -8.94 -6.78 -8.27
N ALA A 41 -8.94 -7.94 -7.62
CA ALA A 41 -7.81 -8.39 -6.79
C ALA A 41 -6.54 -8.61 -7.62
N PHE A 42 -6.64 -9.35 -8.73
CA PHE A 42 -5.50 -9.59 -9.62
C PHE A 42 -5.07 -8.33 -10.34
N GLU A 43 -5.98 -7.42 -10.70
CA GLU A 43 -5.63 -6.13 -11.30
C GLU A 43 -4.81 -5.28 -10.32
N ALA A 44 -5.25 -5.16 -9.06
CA ALA A 44 -4.51 -4.44 -8.01
C ALA A 44 -3.13 -5.06 -7.77
N LEU A 45 -3.07 -6.38 -7.56
CA LEU A 45 -1.81 -7.09 -7.34
C LEU A 45 -0.86 -6.91 -8.52
N THR A 46 -1.33 -7.10 -9.76
CA THR A 46 -0.50 -6.99 -10.96
C THR A 46 0.05 -5.58 -11.13
N LEU A 47 -0.77 -4.53 -10.92
CA LEU A 47 -0.31 -3.16 -11.08
C LEU A 47 0.72 -2.76 -10.03
N VAL A 48 0.55 -3.19 -8.78
CA VAL A 48 1.54 -2.95 -7.72
C VAL A 48 2.81 -3.79 -7.97
N GLN A 49 2.67 -5.08 -8.27
CA GLN A 49 3.79 -6.01 -8.55
C GLN A 49 4.67 -5.52 -9.70
N THR A 50 4.06 -4.98 -10.76
CA THR A 50 4.78 -4.49 -11.94
C THR A 50 5.26 -3.03 -11.81
N GLY A 51 5.02 -2.39 -10.66
CA GLY A 51 5.36 -0.99 -10.43
C GLY A 51 4.61 -0.01 -11.35
N ARG A 52 3.45 -0.42 -11.87
CA ARG A 52 2.56 0.40 -12.72
C ARG A 52 1.60 1.25 -11.89
N ALA A 53 1.36 0.85 -10.65
CA ALA A 53 0.76 1.67 -9.61
C ALA A 53 1.77 1.89 -8.47
N ASP A 54 1.62 2.99 -7.75
CA ASP A 54 2.39 3.21 -6.53
C ASP A 54 2.06 2.13 -5.48
N PRO A 55 3.00 1.77 -4.60
CA PRO A 55 2.74 0.85 -3.51
C PRO A 55 1.57 1.33 -2.64
N MET A 56 0.64 0.41 -2.37
CA MET A 56 -0.51 0.64 -1.49
C MET A 56 -0.85 -0.65 -0.72
N PRO A 57 -1.47 -0.54 0.46
CA PRO A 57 -1.95 -1.68 1.22
C PRO A 57 -3.13 -2.34 0.50
N ILE A 58 -3.03 -3.66 0.30
CA ILE A 58 -4.11 -4.52 -0.19
C ILE A 58 -4.48 -5.46 0.97
N VAL A 59 -5.72 -5.38 1.45
CA VAL A 59 -6.23 -6.23 2.54
C VAL A 59 -7.35 -7.12 2.03
N MET A 60 -7.23 -8.41 2.30
CA MET A 60 -8.18 -9.45 1.97
C MET A 60 -8.86 -9.89 3.26
N ILE A 61 -10.10 -9.42 3.45
CA ILE A 61 -10.82 -9.50 4.71
C ILE A 61 -11.86 -10.61 4.61
N ASP A 62 -11.72 -11.66 5.42
CA ASP A 62 -12.72 -12.69 5.57
C ASP A 62 -13.68 -12.38 6.73
N HIS A 63 -14.78 -13.13 6.83
CA HIS A 63 -15.56 -13.18 8.07
C HIS A 63 -14.77 -13.93 9.16
N PRO A 64 -15.01 -13.67 10.47
CA PRO A 64 -14.35 -14.38 11.55
C PRO A 64 -14.40 -15.91 11.40
N GLY A 65 -13.23 -16.56 11.40
CA GLY A 65 -13.09 -18.00 11.17
C GLY A 65 -13.21 -18.45 9.71
N GLY A 66 -13.33 -17.51 8.77
CA GLY A 66 -13.42 -17.76 7.36
C GLY A 66 -12.13 -18.31 6.75
N THR A 67 -12.28 -19.03 5.64
CA THR A 67 -11.18 -19.71 4.94
C THR A 67 -11.17 -19.41 3.44
N TYR A 68 -11.95 -18.43 2.99
CA TYR A 68 -12.04 -18.07 1.58
C TYR A 68 -10.68 -17.60 1.06
N TRP A 69 -10.09 -16.58 1.69
CA TRP A 69 -8.82 -16.02 1.23
C TRP A 69 -7.63 -16.93 1.53
N ARG A 70 -7.68 -17.73 2.60
CA ARG A 70 -6.66 -18.76 2.87
C ARG A 70 -6.62 -19.85 1.79
N ARG A 71 -7.78 -20.24 1.23
CA ARG A 71 -7.83 -21.16 0.09
C ARG A 71 -7.30 -20.53 -1.19
N TRP A 72 -7.55 -19.24 -1.40
CA TRP A 72 -6.95 -18.48 -2.50
C TRP A 72 -5.42 -18.38 -2.34
N GLU A 73 -4.94 -18.11 -1.12
CA GLU A 73 -3.50 -18.08 -0.80
C GLU A 73 -2.85 -19.44 -1.04
N ALA A 74 -3.50 -20.54 -0.65
CA ALA A 74 -3.03 -21.89 -0.99
C ALA A 74 -2.83 -22.06 -2.50
N PHE A 75 -3.77 -21.60 -3.33
CA PHE A 75 -3.57 -21.57 -4.80
C PHE A 75 -2.38 -20.70 -5.22
N VAL A 76 -2.21 -19.51 -4.64
CA VAL A 76 -1.07 -18.63 -4.94
C VAL A 76 0.25 -19.34 -4.63
N HIS A 77 0.36 -20.02 -3.49
CA HIS A 77 1.56 -20.75 -3.11
C HIS A 77 1.79 -22.01 -3.96
N GLU A 78 0.76 -22.83 -4.12
CA GLU A 78 0.87 -24.15 -4.77
C GLU A 78 0.99 -24.06 -6.29
N ALA A 79 0.39 -23.05 -6.93
CA ALA A 79 0.39 -22.91 -8.38
C ALA A 79 1.31 -21.78 -8.88
N LEU A 80 1.25 -20.59 -8.27
CA LEU A 80 1.99 -19.44 -8.80
C LEU A 80 3.42 -19.39 -8.26
N LEU A 81 3.59 -19.57 -6.96
CA LEU A 81 4.91 -19.51 -6.33
C LEU A 81 5.74 -20.77 -6.62
N ALA A 82 5.15 -21.96 -6.49
CA ALA A 82 5.85 -23.22 -6.76
C ALA A 82 6.40 -23.31 -8.19
N GLU A 83 5.68 -22.74 -9.16
CA GLU A 83 6.08 -22.71 -10.57
C GLU A 83 6.86 -21.43 -10.94
N ALA A 84 7.31 -20.66 -9.94
CA ALA A 84 8.09 -19.41 -10.11
C ALA A 84 7.43 -18.36 -11.02
N MET A 85 6.09 -18.31 -11.07
CA MET A 85 5.33 -17.29 -11.79
C MET A 85 5.28 -15.95 -11.05
N ILE A 86 5.52 -15.97 -9.73
CA ILE A 86 5.68 -14.80 -8.87
C ILE A 86 6.93 -14.95 -8.01
N SER A 87 7.46 -13.82 -7.51
CA SER A 87 8.54 -13.83 -6.52
C SER A 87 8.02 -14.28 -5.15
N PRO A 88 8.82 -14.95 -4.31
CA PRO A 88 8.51 -15.15 -2.90
C PRO A 88 8.15 -13.84 -2.17
N ASP A 89 8.73 -12.72 -2.59
CA ASP A 89 8.43 -11.41 -2.02
C ASP A 89 7.02 -10.93 -2.32
N ASP A 90 6.39 -11.38 -3.42
CA ASP A 90 5.08 -10.87 -3.86
C ASP A 90 3.97 -11.17 -2.85
N THR A 91 4.17 -12.13 -1.93
CA THR A 91 3.24 -12.39 -0.83
C THR A 91 3.21 -11.26 0.21
N SER A 92 4.21 -10.36 0.23
CA SER A 92 4.17 -9.16 1.09
C SER A 92 3.30 -8.04 0.51
N LEU A 93 2.75 -8.20 -0.69
CA LEU A 93 1.88 -7.18 -1.31
C LEU A 93 0.49 -7.10 -0.64
N TYR A 94 0.04 -8.16 0.01
CA TYR A 94 -1.28 -8.24 0.62
C TYR A 94 -1.25 -8.73 2.07
N LEU A 95 -2.33 -8.46 2.80
CA LEU A 95 -2.61 -9.03 4.11
C LEU A 95 -3.93 -9.79 4.05
N ILE A 96 -3.95 -11.04 4.50
CA ILE A 96 -5.19 -11.80 4.75
C ILE A 96 -5.52 -11.72 6.25
N THR A 97 -6.75 -11.35 6.58
CA THR A 97 -7.23 -11.24 7.96
C THR A 97 -8.72 -11.51 8.04
N ASP A 98 -9.21 -11.96 9.19
CA ASP A 98 -10.64 -12.03 9.53
C ASP A 98 -11.04 -11.00 10.61
N ASP A 99 -10.10 -10.14 11.00
CA ASP A 99 -10.30 -9.01 11.91
C ASP A 99 -10.22 -7.68 11.16
N VAL A 100 -11.29 -6.90 11.28
CA VAL A 100 -11.41 -5.55 10.72
C VAL A 100 -10.41 -4.59 11.36
N ASN A 101 -10.10 -4.73 12.65
CA ASN A 101 -9.13 -3.85 13.32
C ASN A 101 -7.72 -4.09 12.78
N ALA A 102 -7.34 -5.35 12.55
CA ALA A 102 -6.09 -5.68 11.88
C ALA A 102 -6.01 -5.09 10.46
N ALA A 103 -7.11 -5.15 9.69
CA ALA A 103 -7.16 -4.53 8.35
C ALA A 103 -6.96 -3.00 8.41
N VAL A 104 -7.68 -2.32 9.31
CA VAL A 104 -7.54 -0.87 9.52
C VAL A 104 -6.13 -0.51 10.00
N SER A 105 -5.58 -1.29 10.93
CA SER A 105 -4.22 -1.10 11.44
C SER A 105 -3.18 -1.26 10.33
N HIS A 106 -3.33 -2.25 9.45
CA HIS A 106 -2.43 -2.45 8.31
C HIS A 106 -2.45 -1.24 7.36
N ILE A 107 -3.64 -0.76 7.00
CA ILE A 107 -3.80 0.40 6.11
C ILE A 107 -3.22 1.67 6.74
N THR A 108 -3.54 1.93 8.00
CA THR A 108 -3.09 3.16 8.69
C THR A 108 -1.60 3.14 8.98
N THR A 109 -1.03 1.98 9.32
CA THR A 109 0.41 1.81 9.57
C THR A 109 1.24 2.04 8.31
N PHE A 110 0.73 1.63 7.13
CA PHE A 110 1.42 1.85 5.86
C PHE A 110 1.74 3.32 5.58
N TYR A 111 0.92 4.26 6.08
CA TYR A 111 1.11 5.71 5.91
C TYR A 111 1.64 6.41 7.17
N ARG A 112 2.09 5.65 8.18
CA ARG A 112 2.62 6.18 9.45
C ARG A 112 3.84 7.06 9.22
N ASN A 113 4.79 6.59 8.42
CA ASN A 113 5.99 7.32 8.04
C ASN A 113 6.08 7.57 6.53
N TYR A 114 5.70 6.60 5.71
CA TYR A 114 5.66 6.78 4.26
C TYR A 114 4.56 7.77 3.84
N VAL A 115 4.90 8.71 2.94
CA VAL A 115 3.96 9.74 2.44
C VAL A 115 3.69 9.56 0.95
N SER A 116 4.74 9.50 0.14
CA SER A 116 4.63 9.40 -1.31
C SER A 116 5.94 8.96 -1.92
N MET A 117 5.91 8.51 -3.16
CA MET A 117 7.11 8.27 -3.94
C MET A 117 7.08 8.98 -5.28
N ARG A 118 8.25 9.15 -5.88
CA ARG A 118 8.38 9.51 -7.29
C ARG A 118 9.74 9.10 -7.83
N PHE A 119 9.83 9.01 -9.14
CA PHE A 119 11.11 8.90 -9.83
C PHE A 119 11.57 10.29 -10.28
N VAL A 120 12.82 10.62 -9.97
CA VAL A 120 13.52 11.80 -10.49
C VAL A 120 14.81 11.31 -11.14
N ASP A 121 14.92 11.54 -12.45
CA ASP A 121 15.92 10.91 -13.31
C ASP A 121 15.95 9.38 -13.15
N ARG A 122 17.05 8.84 -12.59
CA ARG A 122 17.23 7.40 -12.32
C ARG A 122 17.07 7.04 -10.84
N GLN A 123 16.69 8.00 -10.00
CA GLN A 123 16.53 7.81 -8.56
C GLN A 123 15.06 7.64 -8.21
N LEU A 124 14.79 6.73 -7.29
CA LEU A 124 13.56 6.68 -6.53
C LEU A 124 13.73 7.61 -5.33
N VAL A 125 12.74 8.48 -5.14
CA VAL A 125 12.66 9.42 -4.03
C VAL A 125 11.41 9.09 -3.24
N LEU A 126 11.58 8.61 -2.01
CA LEU A 126 10.49 8.40 -1.07
C LEU A 126 10.42 9.61 -0.14
N ARG A 127 9.25 10.23 -0.05
CA ARG A 127 8.97 11.23 0.98
C ARG A 127 8.50 10.52 2.23
N ILE A 128 9.14 10.83 3.35
CA ILE A 128 8.86 10.24 4.66
C ILE A 128 8.64 11.33 5.70
N ARG A 129 7.87 11.06 6.75
CA ARG A 129 7.58 12.05 7.81
C ARG A 129 8.77 12.25 8.72
N GLN A 130 9.51 11.18 9.00
CA GLN A 130 10.66 11.17 9.88
C GLN A 130 11.78 10.33 9.26
N ALA A 131 12.98 10.90 9.22
CA ALA A 131 14.16 10.21 8.73
C ALA A 131 14.60 9.10 9.71
N PRO A 132 15.12 7.97 9.21
CA PRO A 132 15.74 6.97 10.07
C PRO A 132 16.96 7.56 10.79
N ALA A 133 17.22 7.07 12.01
CA ALA A 133 18.50 7.29 12.68
C ALA A 133 19.65 6.66 11.87
N ALA A 134 20.90 7.05 12.17
CA ALA A 134 22.06 6.59 11.40
C ALA A 134 22.19 5.06 11.38
N ASP A 135 22.01 4.41 12.53
CA ASP A 135 22.07 2.96 12.67
C ASP A 135 20.88 2.25 11.99
N GLU A 136 19.70 2.88 11.96
CA GLU A 136 18.55 2.40 11.20
C GLU A 136 18.79 2.48 9.70
N LEU A 137 19.39 3.57 9.21
CA LEU A 137 19.75 3.74 7.81
C LEU A 137 20.79 2.71 7.36
N ASP A 138 21.78 2.41 8.22
CA ASP A 138 22.76 1.34 7.97
C ASP A 138 22.07 -0.02 7.84
N ARG A 139 21.10 -0.32 8.73
CA ARG A 139 20.28 -1.54 8.64
C ARG A 139 19.46 -1.59 7.36
N LEU A 140 18.81 -0.48 6.96
CA LEU A 140 18.07 -0.41 5.70
C LEU A 140 19.00 -0.68 4.50
N ASN A 141 20.22 -0.13 4.52
CA ASN A 141 21.20 -0.37 3.47
C ASN A 141 21.65 -1.83 3.39
N ALA A 142 21.86 -2.49 4.53
CA ALA A 142 22.22 -3.90 4.57
C ALA A 142 21.05 -4.79 4.10
N ASP A 143 19.83 -4.51 4.58
CA ASP A 143 18.65 -5.34 4.35
C ASP A 143 18.10 -5.22 2.93
N PHE A 144 18.32 -4.10 2.24
CA PHE A 144 17.73 -3.79 0.93
C PHE A 144 18.76 -3.55 -0.17
N GLN A 145 19.99 -4.01 -0.01
CA GLN A 145 21.04 -3.89 -1.04
C GLN A 145 20.64 -4.57 -2.37
N ASP A 146 19.84 -5.63 -2.30
CA ASP A 146 19.36 -6.42 -3.44
C ASP A 146 18.48 -5.62 -4.42
N ILE A 147 17.86 -4.53 -3.97
CA ILE A 147 17.02 -3.67 -4.81
C ILE A 147 17.73 -2.40 -5.30
N LEU A 148 19.02 -2.24 -5.00
CA LEU A 148 19.82 -1.10 -5.41
C LEU A 148 20.54 -1.40 -6.74
N ALA A 149 20.24 -0.62 -7.76
CA ALA A 149 20.95 -0.64 -9.04
C ALA A 149 22.34 0.02 -8.95
N ALA A 150 22.52 0.95 -8.01
CA ALA A 150 23.78 1.63 -7.71
C ALA A 150 23.72 2.31 -6.34
N ASP A 151 24.90 2.58 -5.78
CA ASP A 151 25.08 3.32 -4.52
C ASP A 151 24.31 2.70 -3.34
N ILE A 152 24.14 3.48 -2.29
CA ILE A 152 23.39 3.15 -1.07
C ILE A 152 22.16 4.06 -0.94
N ILE A 153 21.21 3.62 -0.13
CA ILE A 153 20.10 4.44 0.36
C ILE A 153 20.67 5.59 1.20
N ARG A 154 20.25 6.82 0.90
CA ARG A 154 20.66 8.02 1.63
C ARG A 154 19.48 8.88 2.02
N ILE A 155 19.67 9.73 3.02
CA ILE A 155 18.74 10.83 3.33
C ILE A 155 19.08 12.02 2.40
N GLY A 156 18.06 12.64 1.83
CA GLY A 156 18.18 13.82 0.98
C GLY A 156 17.15 14.88 1.34
N SER A 157 17.21 16.02 0.64
CA SER A 157 16.31 17.15 0.79
C SER A 157 15.45 17.37 -0.46
N ALA A 158 14.31 18.07 -0.32
CA ALA A 158 13.44 18.40 -1.45
C ALA A 158 14.19 19.13 -2.58
N ALA A 159 15.08 20.06 -2.20
CA ALA A 159 15.84 20.89 -3.14
C ALA A 159 16.83 20.08 -4.00
N GLU A 160 17.30 18.94 -3.49
CA GLU A 160 18.22 18.04 -4.21
C GLU A 160 17.48 17.10 -5.17
N SER A 161 16.23 16.75 -4.83
CA SER A 161 15.59 15.57 -5.39
C SER A 161 14.27 15.84 -6.10
N GLU A 162 13.73 17.06 -6.06
CA GLU A 162 12.42 17.40 -6.62
C GLU A 162 12.38 18.82 -7.23
N PRO A 163 11.40 19.14 -8.10
CA PRO A 163 11.14 20.50 -8.55
C PRO A 163 10.86 21.47 -7.38
N ARG A 164 11.15 22.77 -7.58
CA ARG A 164 11.02 23.79 -6.51
C ARG A 164 9.62 23.92 -5.92
N ASP A 165 8.59 23.58 -6.69
CA ASP A 165 7.18 23.64 -6.32
C ASP A 165 6.64 22.31 -5.76
N ALA A 166 7.52 21.34 -5.46
CA ALA A 166 7.11 20.08 -4.88
C ALA A 166 6.41 20.29 -3.51
N PRO A 167 5.27 19.59 -3.26
CA PRO A 167 4.56 19.72 -2.00
C PRO A 167 5.40 19.20 -0.84
N MET A 168 5.13 19.73 0.36
CA MET A 168 5.78 19.31 1.62
C MET A 168 7.33 19.35 1.53
N PRO A 169 7.95 20.48 1.14
CA PRO A 169 9.41 20.59 1.00
C PRO A 169 10.16 20.37 2.32
N GLU A 170 9.49 20.52 3.46
CA GLU A 170 10.04 20.35 4.81
C GLU A 170 10.29 18.89 5.21
N LEU A 171 9.63 17.92 4.56
CA LEU A 171 9.74 16.52 4.94
C LEU A 171 11.08 15.89 4.46
N PRO A 172 11.65 14.92 5.19
CA PRO A 172 12.83 14.20 4.70
C PRO A 172 12.54 13.37 3.44
N ARG A 173 13.58 13.18 2.61
CA ARG A 173 13.54 12.25 1.47
C ARG A 173 14.49 11.08 1.73
N LEU A 174 14.05 9.88 1.39
CA LEU A 174 14.91 8.72 1.24
C LEU A 174 15.18 8.54 -0.26
N VAL A 175 16.46 8.57 -0.66
CA VAL A 175 16.86 8.54 -2.06
C VAL A 175 17.67 7.28 -2.33
N LEU A 176 17.32 6.56 -3.39
CA LEU A 176 17.99 5.32 -3.79
C LEU A 176 17.91 5.12 -5.31
N HIS A 177 18.90 4.45 -5.90
CA HIS A 177 18.81 3.99 -7.29
C HIS A 177 18.09 2.64 -7.32
N PHE A 178 16.77 2.68 -7.43
CA PHE A 178 15.93 1.48 -7.33
C PHE A 178 15.91 0.66 -8.62
N ASN A 179 16.13 -0.66 -8.51
CA ASN A 179 15.79 -1.63 -9.56
C ASN A 179 14.27 -1.76 -9.67
N ARG A 180 13.71 -1.27 -10.78
CA ARG A 180 12.26 -1.20 -11.00
C ARG A 180 11.54 -2.56 -11.06
N ASN A 181 12.27 -3.67 -11.10
CA ASN A 181 11.70 -5.01 -11.12
C ASN A 181 11.41 -5.57 -9.70
N SER A 182 11.73 -4.83 -8.64
CA SER A 182 11.67 -5.32 -7.25
C SER A 182 10.56 -4.66 -6.44
N ALA A 183 9.35 -4.52 -7.00
CA ALA A 183 8.26 -3.76 -6.38
C ALA A 183 7.81 -4.33 -5.02
N ALA A 184 7.76 -5.65 -4.87
CA ALA A 184 7.42 -6.28 -3.59
C ALA A 184 8.47 -6.04 -2.51
N ARG A 185 9.76 -6.03 -2.88
CA ARG A 185 10.84 -5.63 -1.96
C ARG A 185 10.79 -4.15 -1.60
N LEU A 186 10.39 -3.28 -2.54
CA LEU A 186 10.08 -1.87 -2.21
C LEU A 186 8.93 -1.76 -1.21
N ARG A 187 7.90 -2.59 -1.35
CA ARG A 187 6.82 -2.68 -0.35
C ARG A 187 7.36 -3.06 1.03
N GLN A 188 8.25 -4.04 1.11
CA GLN A 188 8.90 -4.42 2.38
C GLN A 188 9.78 -3.29 2.94
N LEU A 189 10.48 -2.52 2.10
CA LEU A 189 11.21 -1.31 2.52
C LEU A 189 10.25 -0.29 3.15
N ILE A 190 9.09 -0.04 2.54
CA ILE A 190 8.07 0.85 3.10
C ILE A 190 7.57 0.33 4.45
N ASP A 191 7.30 -0.97 4.56
CA ASP A 191 6.89 -1.57 5.83
C ASP A 191 7.96 -1.36 6.93
N ARG A 192 9.25 -1.52 6.59
CA ARG A 192 10.37 -1.24 7.51
C ARG A 192 10.48 0.24 7.87
N LEU A 193 10.25 1.15 6.93
CA LEU A 193 10.21 2.59 7.20
C LEU A 193 9.07 2.99 8.16
N ASN A 194 7.97 2.25 8.16
CA ASN A 194 6.85 2.47 9.07
C ASN A 194 7.03 1.81 10.44
N ALA A 195 8.04 0.95 10.57
CA ALA A 195 8.38 0.19 11.78
C ALA A 195 9.72 0.62 12.41
N LEU A 196 10.27 1.77 12.02
CA LEU A 196 11.48 2.32 12.62
C LEU A 196 11.28 2.53 14.14
N ASP A 197 12.31 2.19 14.91
CA ASP A 197 12.35 2.34 16.36
C ASP A 197 12.35 3.81 16.77
N SER A 198 12.91 4.68 15.91
CA SER A 198 12.94 6.12 16.11
C SER A 198 11.56 6.79 15.98
N LEU A 199 10.55 6.13 15.40
CA LEU A 199 9.24 6.72 15.22
C LEU A 199 8.51 6.90 16.57
N PRO A 200 7.77 8.01 16.73
CA PRO A 200 6.93 8.19 17.91
C PRO A 200 5.94 7.04 18.02
N GLN A 201 5.76 6.52 19.25
CA GLN A 201 4.77 5.48 19.49
C GLN A 201 3.41 5.91 18.93
N PRO A 202 2.66 5.00 18.28
CA PRO A 202 1.37 5.34 17.73
C PRO A 202 0.50 5.92 18.83
N SER A 203 0.17 7.21 18.74
CA SER A 203 -0.88 7.80 19.55
C SER A 203 -2.14 6.98 19.29
N ASN A 204 -2.82 6.51 20.34
CA ASN A 204 -4.09 5.78 20.24
C ASN A 204 -4.91 6.32 19.06
N LEU A 205 -5.13 5.48 18.04
CA LEU A 205 -5.96 5.82 16.90
C LEU A 205 -7.30 6.36 17.42
N PRO A 206 -7.93 7.33 16.72
CA PRO A 206 -9.26 7.78 17.11
C PRO A 206 -10.19 6.57 17.23
N VAL A 207 -10.86 6.47 18.39
CA VAL A 207 -11.89 5.48 18.70
C VAL A 207 -12.84 5.36 17.50
N PRO A 208 -13.26 4.14 17.09
CA PRO A 208 -14.23 3.97 16.01
C PRO A 208 -15.41 4.90 16.23
N ILE A 209 -15.78 5.65 15.19
CA ILE A 209 -17.01 6.44 15.21
C ILE A 209 -18.13 5.46 15.56
N ALA A 210 -18.77 5.66 16.72
CA ALA A 210 -19.87 4.82 17.16
C ALA A 210 -20.90 4.72 16.01
N PRO A 211 -21.49 3.53 15.77
CA PRO A 211 -22.49 3.39 14.73
C PRO A 211 -23.58 4.44 14.95
N ALA A 212 -23.97 5.12 13.87
CA ALA A 212 -25.05 6.09 13.92
C ALA A 212 -26.27 5.44 14.59
N PRO A 213 -26.94 6.12 15.53
CA PRO A 213 -28.14 5.57 16.15
C PRO A 213 -29.15 5.20 15.06
N PRO A 214 -29.88 4.08 15.20
CA PRO A 214 -30.86 3.67 14.21
C PRO A 214 -31.85 4.82 14.00
N HIS A 215 -32.01 5.24 12.75
CA HIS A 215 -33.10 6.12 12.36
C HIS A 215 -34.40 5.40 12.72
N TYR A 216 -35.03 5.80 13.81
CA TYR A 216 -36.40 5.40 14.10
C TYR A 216 -37.26 5.92 12.95
N ALA A 217 -37.81 4.99 12.16
CA ALA A 217 -38.89 5.31 11.26
C ALA A 217 -40.06 5.86 12.10
N PRO A 218 -40.76 6.92 11.64
CA PRO A 218 -41.97 7.35 12.31
C PRO A 218 -42.98 6.19 12.26
N THR A 219 -43.43 5.74 13.43
CA THR A 219 -44.58 4.84 13.56
C THR A 219 -45.83 5.45 12.89
N PRO A 220 -46.75 4.59 12.41
CA PRO A 220 -47.78 4.94 11.43
C PRO A 220 -48.81 5.96 11.90
#